data_AF-A0A2K2VJ77-F1
#
_entry.id   AF-A0A2K2VJ77-F1
#
_cell.length_a   1.000
_cell.length_b   1.000
_cell.length_c   1.000
_cell.angle_alpha   90.00
_cell.angle_beta   90.00
_cell.angle_gamma   90.00
#
_symmetry.space_group_name_H-M   'P 1'
#
loop_
_entity.id
_entity.type
_entity.pdbx_description
1 polymer ?
#
loop_
_entity_poly.entity_id
_entity_poly.type
_entity_poly.pdbx_seq_one_letter_code
_entity_poly.pdbx_strand_id
1 'polypeptide(L)'
;MQEKQHQLSKIQKSVIEKIKTYNKSEDKGNFLILEQSKQKFIFEAEITATSKLLLIYFLSKIDFCHRHLYIHASYAIITKETAIIKSTAMRSIKELQKKGFIKLLSGKNRIENTLIKEFIFGQKQNIYDNQNQTNIIEMSPFFEEFFKGAK
;
A
#
# COMPACT_ATOMS: atom_id res chain seq x y z
N MET A 1 -19.00 -31.38 11.97
CA MET A 1 -18.32 -30.54 12.97
C MET A 1 -18.85 -29.13 12.82
N GLN A 2 -19.57 -28.59 13.81
CA GLN A 2 -20.01 -27.20 13.78
C GLN A 2 -18.80 -26.30 14.07
N GLU A 3 -18.47 -25.40 13.12
CA GLU A 3 -17.46 -24.37 13.31
C GLU A 3 -17.87 -23.51 14.51
N LYS A 4 -17.06 -23.52 15.57
CA LYS A 4 -17.22 -22.58 16.68
C LYS A 4 -16.88 -21.19 16.14
N GLN A 5 -17.91 -20.40 15.83
CA GLN A 5 -17.74 -18.97 15.56
C GLN A 5 -16.99 -18.33 16.73
N HIS A 6 -15.92 -17.60 16.41
CA HIS A 6 -15.11 -16.93 17.41
C HIS A 6 -15.98 -15.91 18.18
N GLN A 7 -16.21 -16.16 19.46
CA GLN A 7 -16.99 -15.26 20.31
C GLN A 7 -16.09 -14.14 20.84
N LEU A 8 -16.48 -12.89 20.55
CA LEU A 8 -15.81 -11.71 21.09
C LEU A 8 -15.84 -11.71 22.63
N SER A 9 -14.72 -11.33 23.23
CA SER A 9 -14.59 -11.17 24.68
C SER A 9 -15.47 -10.04 25.21
N LYS A 10 -15.75 -10.05 26.52
CA LYS A 10 -16.53 -8.98 27.17
C LYS A 10 -15.90 -7.60 26.97
N ILE A 11 -14.58 -7.52 26.98
CA ILE A 11 -13.82 -6.28 26.76
C ILE A 11 -14.01 -5.80 25.32
N GLN A 12 -13.88 -6.68 24.33
CA GLN A 12 -14.10 -6.34 22.91
C GLN A 12 -15.52 -5.83 22.66
N LYS A 13 -16.53 -6.50 23.26
CA LYS A 13 -17.93 -6.06 23.17
C LYS A 13 -18.15 -4.69 23.81
N SER A 14 -17.56 -4.45 24.99
CA SER A 14 -17.66 -3.17 25.69
C SER A 14 -17.01 -2.01 24.91
N VAL A 15 -15.85 -2.24 24.31
CA VAL A 15 -15.17 -1.23 23.47
C VAL A 15 -16.01 -0.91 22.23
N ILE A 16 -16.58 -1.92 21.56
CA ILE A 16 -17.47 -1.72 20.41
C ILE A 16 -18.70 -0.90 20.79
N GLU A 17 -19.37 -1.22 21.90
CA GLU A 17 -20.55 -0.46 22.35
C GLU A 17 -20.19 0.97 22.76
N LYS A 18 -19.03 1.18 23.38
CA LYS A 18 -18.53 2.52 23.73
C LYS A 18 -18.28 3.36 22.48
N ILE A 19 -17.70 2.79 21.42
CA ILE A 19 -17.48 3.48 20.14
C ILE A 19 -18.82 3.79 19.45
N LYS A 20 -19.76 2.84 19.44
CA LYS A 20 -21.10 3.06 18.87
C LYS A 20 -21.88 4.17 19.57
N THR A 21 -21.75 4.29 20.88
CA THR A 21 -22.41 5.34 21.67
C THR A 21 -21.70 6.68 21.52
N TYR A 22 -20.36 6.68 21.47
CA TYR A 22 -19.56 7.87 21.17
C TYR A 22 -19.93 8.47 19.79
N ASN A 23 -20.06 7.63 18.77
CA ASN A 23 -20.50 8.04 17.43
C ASN A 23 -21.93 8.60 17.36
N LYS A 24 -22.75 8.40 18.40
CA LYS A 24 -24.12 8.95 18.47
C LYS A 24 -24.19 10.29 19.21
N SER A 25 -23.20 10.63 20.04
CA SER A 25 -23.26 11.76 20.97
C SER A 25 -22.40 12.95 20.57
N GLU A 26 -21.47 12.82 19.63
CA GLU A 26 -20.72 13.97 19.11
C GLU A 26 -21.46 14.62 17.94
N ASP A 27 -21.60 15.94 18.01
CA ASP A 27 -21.69 16.81 16.84
C ASP A 27 -20.80 16.26 15.73
N LYS A 28 -21.31 16.24 14.50
CA LYS A 28 -20.70 15.69 13.28
C LYS A 28 -19.28 16.22 13.05
N GLY A 29 -18.30 15.71 13.78
CA GLY A 29 -16.90 15.86 13.44
C GLY A 29 -16.68 15.19 12.08
N ASN A 30 -15.85 15.80 11.24
CA ASN A 30 -15.45 15.22 9.97
C ASN A 30 -14.52 14.02 10.21
N PHE A 31 -15.08 12.90 10.68
CA PHE A 31 -14.36 11.66 10.87
C PHE A 31 -14.35 10.86 9.56
N LEU A 32 -13.16 10.40 9.16
CA LEU A 32 -13.03 9.40 8.11
C LEU A 32 -13.35 8.02 8.71
N ILE A 33 -14.52 7.48 8.40
CA ILE A 33 -14.90 6.12 8.78
C ILE A 33 -14.40 5.16 7.70
N LEU A 34 -13.65 4.14 8.08
CA LEU A 34 -13.20 3.08 7.17
C LEU A 34 -14.16 1.89 7.27
N GLU A 35 -14.77 1.46 6.16
CA GLU A 35 -15.66 0.27 6.18
C GLU A 35 -14.88 -1.05 6.35
N GLN A 36 -13.57 -1.05 6.10
CA GLN A 36 -12.71 -2.21 6.25
C GLN A 36 -11.28 -1.85 6.66
N SER A 37 -10.58 -2.82 7.26
CA SER A 37 -9.16 -2.69 7.56
C SER A 37 -8.30 -2.94 6.31
N LYS A 38 -7.09 -2.35 6.26
CA LYS A 38 -6.14 -2.60 5.15
C LYS A 38 -5.81 -4.08 5.05
N GLN A 39 -5.71 -4.78 6.18
CA GLN A 39 -5.44 -6.21 6.22
C GLN A 39 -6.56 -6.99 5.54
N LYS A 40 -7.82 -6.72 5.89
CA LYS A 40 -8.98 -7.38 5.28
C LYS A 40 -8.99 -7.15 3.76
N PHE A 41 -8.84 -5.90 3.34
CA PHE A 41 -8.79 -5.53 1.93
C PHE A 41 -7.71 -6.30 1.14
N ILE A 42 -6.50 -6.41 1.69
CA ILE A 42 -5.40 -7.15 1.04
C ILE A 42 -5.67 -8.66 1.03
N PHE A 43 -6.23 -9.22 2.10
CA PHE A 43 -6.48 -10.66 2.18
C PHE A 43 -7.63 -11.11 1.27
N GLU A 44 -8.65 -10.28 1.09
CA GLU A 44 -9.79 -10.55 0.20
C GLU A 44 -9.46 -10.27 -1.28
N ALA A 45 -8.36 -9.56 -1.57
CA ALA A 45 -7.94 -9.30 -2.94
C ALA A 45 -7.64 -10.59 -3.73
N GLU A 46 -8.16 -10.64 -4.96
CA GLU A 46 -7.90 -11.72 -5.94
C GLU A 46 -6.52 -11.56 -6.61
N ILE A 47 -5.47 -11.74 -5.81
CA ILE A 47 -4.07 -11.73 -6.21
C ILE A 47 -3.30 -12.86 -5.52
N THR A 48 -2.15 -13.25 -6.06
CA THR A 48 -1.32 -14.30 -5.47
C THR A 48 -0.84 -13.95 -4.05
N ALA A 49 -0.54 -14.97 -3.24
CA ALA A 49 0.00 -14.79 -1.88
C ALA A 49 1.29 -13.95 -1.88
N THR A 50 2.18 -14.19 -2.86
CA THR A 50 3.42 -13.40 -3.00
C THR A 50 3.13 -11.93 -3.32
N SER A 51 2.12 -11.65 -4.15
CA SER A 51 1.70 -10.27 -4.42
C SER A 51 1.10 -9.60 -3.20
N LYS A 52 0.35 -10.33 -2.34
CA LYS A 52 -0.11 -9.81 -1.04
C LYS A 52 1.06 -9.45 -0.13
N LEU A 53 2.04 -10.35 0.00
CA LEU A 53 3.26 -10.08 0.79
C LEU A 53 4.02 -8.86 0.26
N LEU A 54 4.15 -8.75 -1.06
CA LEU A 54 4.84 -7.64 -1.68
C LEU A 54 4.09 -6.31 -1.50
N LEU A 55 2.75 -6.34 -1.53
CA LEU A 55 1.91 -5.19 -1.25
C LEU A 55 2.02 -4.74 0.21
N ILE A 56 2.06 -5.68 1.16
CA ILE A 56 2.32 -5.40 2.59
C ILE A 56 3.71 -4.77 2.75
N TYR A 57 4.73 -5.31 2.09
CA TYR A 57 6.07 -4.74 2.08
C TYR A 57 6.06 -3.32 1.52
N PHE A 58 5.36 -3.05 0.42
CA PHE A 58 5.28 -1.69 -0.11
C PHE A 58 4.62 -0.74 0.88
N LEU A 59 3.51 -1.12 1.50
CA LEU A 59 2.85 -0.32 2.54
C LEU A 59 3.77 -0.02 3.73
N SER A 60 4.68 -0.92 4.09
CA SER A 60 5.65 -0.68 5.18
C SER A 60 6.81 0.24 4.77
N LYS A 61 6.98 0.50 3.47
CA LYS A 61 7.99 1.42 2.91
C LYS A 61 7.44 2.78 2.51
N ILE A 62 6.12 2.97 2.60
CA ILE A 62 5.54 4.30 2.41
C ILE A 62 5.94 5.14 3.62
N ASP A 63 6.63 6.24 3.34
CA ASP A 63 6.72 7.33 4.30
C ASP A 63 5.40 8.09 4.27
N PHE A 64 4.65 8.08 5.37
CA PHE A 64 3.40 8.83 5.52
C PHE A 64 3.66 10.32 5.78
N CYS A 65 4.75 10.87 5.27
CA CYS A 65 4.90 12.31 5.17
C CYS A 65 4.02 12.82 4.02
N HIS A 66 3.47 14.02 4.20
CA HIS A 66 2.50 14.71 3.32
C HIS A 66 3.01 14.99 1.90
N ARG A 67 4.17 14.46 1.52
CA ARG A 67 4.78 14.70 0.23
C ARG A 67 4.36 13.64 -0.77
N HIS A 68 4.41 12.33 -0.47
CA HIS A 68 4.13 11.35 -1.52
C HIS A 68 3.74 9.95 -1.06
N LEU A 69 3.07 9.23 -1.96
CA LEU A 69 2.80 7.79 -1.89
C LEU A 69 3.76 6.97 -2.80
N TYR A 70 4.95 7.50 -3.06
CA TYR A 70 5.97 6.83 -3.87
C TYR A 70 6.95 6.00 -3.03
N ILE A 71 7.39 4.87 -3.59
CA ILE A 71 8.43 4.01 -3.05
C ILE A 71 9.55 3.90 -4.08
N HIS A 72 10.75 4.33 -3.69
CA HIS A 72 11.96 4.14 -4.47
C HIS A 72 12.74 2.93 -3.95
N ALA A 73 12.53 1.77 -4.57
CA ALA A 73 13.20 0.53 -4.19
C ALA A 73 13.68 -0.26 -5.42
N SER A 74 14.97 -0.61 -5.44
CA SER A 74 15.51 -1.49 -6.49
C SER A 74 15.10 -2.94 -6.23
N TYR A 75 15.08 -3.77 -7.29
CA TYR A 75 14.82 -5.21 -7.12
C TYR A 75 15.81 -5.89 -6.19
N ALA A 76 17.06 -5.42 -6.12
CA ALA A 76 18.05 -5.94 -5.19
C ALA A 76 17.66 -5.69 -3.73
N ILE A 77 17.18 -4.48 -3.40
CA ILE A 77 16.67 -4.13 -2.07
C ILE A 77 15.44 -4.98 -1.75
N ILE A 78 14.47 -5.06 -2.67
CA ILE A 78 13.26 -5.88 -2.49
C ILE A 78 13.64 -7.33 -2.19
N THR A 79 14.54 -7.91 -2.98
CA THR A 79 14.95 -9.31 -2.83
C THR A 79 15.65 -9.53 -1.49
N LYS A 80 16.53 -8.60 -1.07
CA LYS A 80 17.24 -8.66 0.21
C LYS A 80 16.29 -8.61 1.41
N GLU A 81 15.29 -7.73 1.36
CA GLU A 81 14.42 -7.47 2.51
C GLU A 81 13.22 -8.42 2.60
N THR A 82 12.74 -8.93 1.46
CA THR A 82 11.57 -9.83 1.41
C THR A 82 11.93 -11.29 1.19
N ALA A 83 13.19 -11.60 0.86
CA ALA A 83 13.64 -12.90 0.36
C ALA A 83 12.91 -13.39 -0.92
N ILE A 84 12.08 -12.55 -1.55
CA ILE A 84 11.40 -12.88 -2.81
C ILE A 84 12.40 -12.74 -3.95
N ILE A 85 12.65 -13.83 -4.68
CA ILE A 85 13.54 -13.80 -5.85
C ILE A 85 13.06 -12.80 -6.90
N LYS A 86 14.02 -12.16 -7.58
CA LYS A 86 13.77 -11.09 -8.57
C LYS A 86 12.69 -11.42 -9.60
N SER A 87 12.71 -12.63 -10.18
CA SER A 87 11.74 -13.05 -11.21
C SER A 87 10.31 -13.08 -10.67
N THR A 88 10.13 -13.58 -9.45
CA THR A 88 8.83 -13.61 -8.76
C THR A 88 8.39 -12.21 -8.38
N ALA A 89 9.29 -11.38 -7.84
CA ALA A 89 8.99 -9.97 -7.53
C ALA A 89 8.52 -9.22 -8.79
N MET A 90 9.21 -9.40 -9.93
CA MET A 90 8.81 -8.81 -11.22
C MET A 90 7.41 -9.27 -11.66
N ARG A 91 7.09 -10.56 -11.51
CA ARG A 91 5.76 -11.10 -11.85
C ARG A 91 4.68 -10.52 -10.94
N SER A 92 4.93 -10.46 -9.64
CA SER A 92 4.01 -9.90 -8.65
C SER A 92 3.76 -8.41 -8.84
N ILE A 93 4.80 -7.61 -9.13
CA ILE A 93 4.61 -6.18 -9.46
C ILE A 93 3.72 -6.01 -10.69
N LYS A 94 3.92 -6.83 -11.74
CA LYS A 94 3.06 -6.80 -12.93
C LYS A 94 1.63 -7.19 -12.62
N GLU A 95 1.41 -8.18 -11.76
CA GLU A 95 0.07 -8.58 -11.30
C GLU A 95 -0.60 -7.42 -10.55
N LEU A 96 0.09 -6.83 -9.56
CA LEU A 96 -0.41 -5.71 -8.77
C LEU A 96 -0.77 -4.52 -9.65
N GLN A 97 0.07 -4.19 -10.64
CA GLN A 97 -0.22 -3.13 -11.61
C GLN A 97 -1.44 -3.47 -12.47
N LYS A 98 -1.52 -4.70 -13.01
CA LYS A 98 -2.65 -5.14 -13.83
C LYS A 98 -3.98 -5.10 -13.05
N LYS A 99 -3.92 -5.39 -11.75
CA LYS A 99 -5.07 -5.40 -10.85
C LYS A 99 -5.37 -4.03 -10.21
N GLY A 100 -4.63 -2.99 -10.58
CA GLY A 100 -4.90 -1.62 -10.14
C GLY A 100 -4.44 -1.29 -8.72
N PHE A 101 -3.66 -2.15 -8.05
CA PHE A 101 -3.16 -1.87 -6.70
C PHE A 101 -2.00 -0.88 -6.68
N ILE A 102 -1.20 -0.82 -7.74
CA ILE A 102 -0.04 0.06 -7.84
C ILE A 102 0.09 0.61 -9.25
N LYS A 103 0.85 1.69 -9.39
CA LYS A 103 1.38 2.12 -10.69
C LYS A 103 2.89 1.99 -10.69
N LEU A 104 3.41 1.20 -11.63
CA LEU A 104 4.84 1.03 -11.83
C LEU A 104 5.35 2.10 -12.79
N LEU A 105 6.21 2.98 -12.29
CA LEU A 105 6.93 3.94 -13.10
C LEU A 105 8.27 3.32 -13.47
N SER A 106 8.31 2.77 -14.69
CA SER A 106 9.49 2.08 -15.19
C SER A 106 10.66 3.04 -15.33
N GLY A 107 11.87 2.55 -15.02
CA GLY A 107 13.15 3.23 -15.27
C GLY A 107 13.39 3.75 -16.69
N LYS A 108 12.54 3.36 -17.65
CA LYS A 108 12.55 3.85 -19.04
C LYS A 108 12.03 5.29 -19.17
N ASN A 109 11.10 5.73 -18.31
CA ASN A 109 10.60 7.10 -18.34
C ASN A 109 11.47 8.02 -17.47
N ARG A 110 12.66 8.38 -17.99
CA ARG A 110 13.72 9.03 -17.21
C ARG A 110 13.34 10.41 -16.69
N ILE A 111 12.64 11.21 -17.49
CA ILE A 111 12.26 12.58 -17.11
C ILE A 111 11.27 12.54 -15.96
N GLU A 112 10.18 11.78 -16.12
CA GLU A 112 9.15 11.61 -15.08
C GLU A 112 9.74 11.03 -13.78
N ASN A 113 10.57 9.99 -13.88
CA ASN A 113 11.22 9.41 -12.70
C ASN A 113 12.18 10.36 -12.00
N THR A 114 12.90 11.20 -12.73
CA THR A 114 13.83 12.16 -12.14
C THR A 114 13.04 13.20 -11.35
N LEU A 115 11.97 13.78 -11.94
CA LEU A 115 11.08 14.73 -11.27
C LEU A 115 10.49 14.14 -9.99
N ILE A 116 10.04 12.87 -10.04
CA ILE A 116 9.47 12.20 -8.87
C ILE A 116 10.53 11.94 -7.79
N LYS A 117 11.77 11.58 -8.16
CA LYS A 117 12.85 11.42 -7.19
C LYS A 117 13.25 12.75 -6.55
N GLU A 118 13.31 13.82 -7.34
CA GLU A 118 13.57 15.17 -6.80
C GLU A 118 12.51 15.56 -5.78
N PHE A 119 11.25 15.22 -6.06
CA PHE A 119 10.15 15.41 -5.14
C PHE A 119 10.26 14.55 -3.86
N ILE A 120 10.60 13.26 -4.00
CA ILE A 120 10.80 12.34 -2.87
C ILE A 120 11.96 12.80 -1.96
N PHE A 121 13.11 13.12 -2.54
CA PHE A 121 14.32 13.43 -1.78
C PHE A 121 14.45 14.92 -1.43
N GLY A 122 13.59 15.79 -1.96
CA GLY A 122 13.64 17.23 -1.71
C GLY A 122 14.90 17.93 -2.25
N GLN A 123 15.59 17.32 -3.22
CA GLN A 123 16.84 17.83 -3.79
C GLN A 123 16.99 17.41 -5.25
N LYS A 124 17.69 18.23 -6.06
CA LYS A 124 17.94 17.92 -7.48
C LYS A 124 18.63 16.57 -7.66
N GLN A 125 18.19 15.82 -8.64
CA GLN A 125 18.71 14.48 -8.97
C GLN A 125 19.38 14.56 -10.34
N ASN A 126 20.64 14.17 -10.41
CA ASN A 126 21.34 14.15 -11.69
C ASN A 126 20.73 13.09 -12.61
N ILE A 127 20.41 13.50 -13.85
CA ILE A 127 20.11 12.57 -14.93
C ILE A 127 21.45 11.93 -15.33
N TYR A 128 21.89 10.91 -14.60
CA TYR A 128 23.05 10.13 -15.04
C TYR A 128 22.70 9.39 -16.34
N ASP A 129 23.66 9.34 -17.28
CA ASP A 129 23.61 8.62 -18.56
C ASP A 129 23.50 7.08 -18.45
N ASN A 130 23.17 6.56 -17.26
CA ASN A 130 22.93 5.13 -17.10
C ASN A 130 21.64 4.72 -17.82
N GLN A 131 21.75 3.66 -18.63
CA GLN A 131 20.68 3.25 -19.53
C GLN A 131 19.34 2.95 -18.82
N ASN A 132 19.37 2.53 -17.55
CA ASN A 132 18.20 2.17 -16.76
C ASN A 132 18.23 2.85 -15.38
N GLN A 133 17.22 3.69 -15.10
CA GLN A 133 16.99 4.20 -13.75
C GLN A 133 16.26 3.15 -12.88
N THR A 134 16.42 3.23 -11.56
CA THR A 134 15.63 2.42 -10.61
C THR A 134 14.14 2.74 -10.76
N ASN A 135 13.30 1.69 -10.81
CA ASN A 135 11.85 1.83 -10.87
C ASN A 135 11.30 2.53 -9.62
N ILE A 136 10.17 3.21 -9.79
CA ILE A 136 9.41 3.82 -8.71
C ILE A 136 8.04 3.14 -8.67
N ILE A 137 7.55 2.89 -7.47
CA ILE A 137 6.21 2.33 -7.24
C ILE A 137 5.35 3.43 -6.66
N GLU A 138 4.27 3.75 -7.35
CA GLU A 138 3.25 4.69 -6.92
C GLU A 138 2.10 3.91 -6.26
N MET A 139 1.81 4.27 -5.01
CA MET A 139 0.81 3.60 -4.18
C MET A 139 -0.54 4.32 -4.13
N SER A 140 -0.70 5.47 -4.79
CA SER A 140 -1.98 6.19 -4.89
C SER A 140 -3.15 5.27 -5.29
N PRO A 141 -3.00 4.39 -6.31
CA PRO A 141 -4.08 3.48 -6.71
C PRO A 141 -4.56 2.55 -5.58
N PHE A 142 -3.65 2.07 -4.72
CA PHE A 142 -4.02 1.26 -3.56
C PHE A 142 -4.99 2.02 -2.64
N PHE A 143 -4.66 3.27 -2.33
CA PHE A 143 -5.48 4.06 -1.41
C PHE A 143 -6.79 4.50 -2.04
N GLU A 144 -6.79 4.84 -3.33
CA GLU A 144 -8.03 5.12 -4.06
C GLU A 144 -8.99 3.93 -4.00
N GLU A 145 -8.52 2.72 -4.30
CA GLU A 145 -9.36 1.52 -4.22
C GLU A 145 -9.74 1.18 -2.78
N PHE A 146 -8.83 1.34 -1.82
CA PHE A 146 -9.11 1.11 -0.40
C PHE A 146 -10.19 2.06 0.13
N PHE A 147 -10.16 3.34 -0.26
CA PHE A 147 -11.10 4.36 0.19
C PHE A 147 -12.39 4.42 -0.65
N LYS A 148 -12.43 3.87 -1.87
CA LYS A 148 -13.71 3.71 -2.61
C LYS A 148 -14.72 2.86 -1.85
N GLY A 149 -14.24 1.93 -1.02
CA GLY A 149 -15.03 1.21 -0.04
C GLY A 149 -15.21 1.95 1.28
N ALA A 150 -15.11 3.28 1.33
CA ALA A 150 -15.41 4.08 2.52
C ALA A 150 -16.49 5.11 2.16
N LYS A 151 -17.75 4.82 2.50
CA LYS A 151 -18.86 5.79 2.42
C LYS A 151 -19.01 6.60 3.70
#